data_AF-A0A933W0H7-F1
#
_entry.id   AF-A0A933W0H7-F1
#
_cell.length_a   1.000
_cell.length_b   1.000
_cell.length_c   1.000
_cell.angle_alpha   90.00
_cell.angle_beta   90.00
_cell.angle_gamma   90.00
#
_symmetry.space_group_name_H-M   'P 1'
#
loop_
_entity.id
_entity.type
_entity.pdbx_description
1 polymer ?
#
loop_
_entity_poly.entity_id
_entity_poly.type
_entity_poly.pdbx_seq_one_letter_code
_entity_poly.pdbx_strand_id
1 'polypeptide(L)'
;MGDGALRELAAIAADPERWPSLDEDTLLLLVFQQAFYWAHTQDPEAAAALALLYPYVVTRVPERERLELQDRITMSVEEGHVPVSALLPFLQHESSPVAVALAAVSFATLMPLEDGDEMTGPRTLVRMAAHADDDGARIGLLAGLLQLGDARVLP
;
A
#
# COMPACT_ATOMS: atom_id res chain seq x y z
N MET A 1 17.99 12.38 -7.79
CA MET A 1 17.02 12.56 -8.91
C MET A 1 16.69 14.05 -8.99
N GLY A 2 16.65 14.66 -10.17
CA GLY A 2 16.29 16.07 -10.31
C GLY A 2 14.79 16.29 -10.18
N ASP A 3 14.38 17.47 -9.71
CA ASP A 3 12.97 17.85 -9.49
C ASP A 3 12.10 17.72 -10.77
N GLY A 4 12.71 17.85 -11.96
CA GLY A 4 12.03 17.65 -13.25
C GLY A 4 11.63 16.20 -13.54
N ALA A 5 12.45 15.22 -13.16
CA ALA A 5 12.15 13.80 -13.42
C ALA A 5 11.01 13.29 -12.53
N LEU A 6 10.91 13.79 -11.30
CA LEU A 6 9.81 13.46 -10.38
C LEU A 6 8.46 13.99 -10.89
N ARG A 7 8.44 15.21 -11.44
CA ARG A 7 7.23 15.78 -12.06
C ARG A 7 6.80 15.03 -13.31
N GLU A 8 7.74 14.57 -14.12
CA GLU A 8 7.44 13.77 -15.30
C GLU A 8 6.79 12.43 -14.91
N LEU A 9 7.33 11.74 -13.91
CA LEU A 9 6.75 10.50 -13.38
C LEU A 9 5.36 10.73 -12.77
N ALA A 10 5.15 11.84 -12.06
CA ALA A 10 3.83 12.20 -11.55
C ALA A 10 2.82 12.46 -12.67
N ALA A 11 3.23 13.16 -13.73
CA ALA A 11 2.38 13.38 -14.90
C ALA A 11 2.03 12.06 -15.61
N ILE A 12 2.96 11.10 -15.68
CA ILE A 12 2.68 9.77 -16.24
C ILE A 12 1.71 8.98 -15.33
N ALA A 13 1.94 9.02 -14.01
CA ALA A 13 1.10 8.32 -13.06
C ALA A 13 -0.34 8.85 -13.03
N ALA A 14 -0.54 10.12 -13.37
CA ALA A 14 -1.86 10.74 -13.47
C ALA A 14 -2.54 10.57 -14.85
N ASP A 15 -1.91 9.86 -15.81
CA ASP A 15 -2.41 9.70 -17.17
C ASP A 15 -2.63 8.22 -17.54
N PRO A 16 -3.86 7.69 -17.30
CA PRO A 16 -4.21 6.31 -17.60
C PRO A 16 -4.05 5.90 -19.08
N GLU A 17 -4.11 6.84 -20.02
CA GLU A 17 -3.98 6.53 -21.44
C GLU A 17 -2.57 6.06 -21.81
N ARG A 18 -1.57 6.43 -20.99
CA ARG A 18 -0.17 6.07 -21.23
C ARG A 18 0.21 4.69 -20.69
N TRP A 19 -0.46 4.21 -19.65
CA TRP A 19 -0.08 2.97 -18.94
C TRP A 19 -0.03 1.71 -19.81
N PRO A 20 -0.91 1.50 -20.81
CA PRO A 20 -0.85 0.34 -21.68
C PRO A 20 0.47 0.19 -22.44
N SER A 21 1.16 1.31 -22.69
CA SER A 21 2.43 1.34 -23.43
C SER A 21 3.67 1.13 -22.54
N LEU A 22 3.51 1.18 -21.22
CA LEU A 22 4.62 1.03 -20.27
C LEU A 22 4.92 -0.44 -20.00
N ASP A 23 6.17 -0.77 -19.70
CA ASP A 23 6.54 -2.08 -19.18
C ASP A 23 6.17 -2.22 -17.68
N GLU A 24 6.28 -3.44 -17.16
CA GLU A 24 5.91 -3.77 -15.78
C GLU A 24 6.81 -3.04 -14.77
N ASP A 25 8.11 -2.97 -15.02
CA ASP A 25 9.09 -2.29 -14.18
C ASP A 25 8.77 -0.79 -14.03
N THR A 26 8.41 -0.13 -15.13
CA THR A 26 8.02 1.28 -15.12
C THR A 26 6.72 1.48 -14.33
N LEU A 27 5.74 0.59 -14.49
CA LEU A 27 4.49 0.66 -13.73
C LEU A 27 4.74 0.52 -12.22
N LEU A 28 5.58 -0.44 -11.81
CA LEU A 28 5.97 -0.64 -10.41
C LEU A 28 6.72 0.58 -9.86
N LEU A 29 7.60 1.17 -10.67
CA LEU A 29 8.32 2.40 -10.30
C LEU A 29 7.35 3.57 -10.09
N LEU A 30 6.32 3.72 -10.93
CA LEU A 30 5.30 4.75 -10.76
C LEU A 30 4.54 4.55 -9.45
N VAL A 31 4.13 3.32 -9.13
CA VAL A 31 3.48 3.01 -7.83
C VAL A 31 4.41 3.37 -6.68
N PHE A 32 5.68 2.93 -6.72
CA PHE A 32 6.66 3.22 -5.68
C PHE A 32 6.78 4.73 -5.43
N GLN A 33 6.98 5.51 -6.49
CA GLN A 33 7.14 6.95 -6.40
C GLN A 33 5.88 7.65 -5.91
N GLN A 34 4.71 7.24 -6.39
CA GLN A 34 3.45 7.83 -5.96
C GLN A 34 3.12 7.50 -4.51
N ALA A 35 3.35 6.26 -4.06
CA ALA A 35 3.15 5.85 -2.67
C ALA A 35 4.03 6.67 -1.73
N PHE A 36 5.30 6.88 -2.11
CA PHE A 36 6.22 7.74 -1.36
C PHE A 36 5.79 9.19 -1.33
N TYR A 37 5.44 9.73 -2.49
CA TYR A 37 5.05 11.12 -2.62
C TYR A 37 3.80 11.39 -1.78
N TRP A 38 2.74 10.61 -1.99
CA TRP A 38 1.49 10.74 -1.25
C TRP A 38 1.69 10.54 0.26
N ALA A 39 2.47 9.54 0.69
CA ALA A 39 2.69 9.31 2.11
C ALA A 39 3.30 10.54 2.81
N HIS A 40 4.20 11.28 2.14
CA HIS A 40 4.79 12.50 2.68
C HIS A 40 3.91 13.75 2.56
N THR A 41 3.23 13.92 1.42
CA THR A 41 2.51 15.17 1.12
C THR A 41 1.05 15.14 1.53
N GLN A 42 0.47 13.94 1.65
CA GLN A 42 -0.96 13.72 1.79
C GLN A 42 -1.77 14.41 0.67
N ASP A 43 -1.17 14.58 -0.51
CA ASP A 43 -1.79 15.23 -1.66
C ASP A 43 -2.97 14.40 -2.20
N PRO A 44 -4.21 14.95 -2.22
CA PRO A 44 -5.37 14.25 -2.74
C PRO A 44 -5.24 13.81 -4.20
N GLU A 45 -4.51 14.56 -5.03
CA GLU A 45 -4.32 14.19 -6.44
C GLU A 45 -3.43 12.96 -6.57
N ALA A 46 -2.38 12.86 -5.76
CA ALA A 46 -1.53 11.68 -5.69
C ALA A 46 -2.28 10.46 -5.13
N ALA A 47 -3.15 10.67 -4.13
CA ALA A 47 -4.03 9.62 -3.61
C ALA A 47 -4.95 9.08 -4.71
N ALA A 48 -5.58 9.98 -5.48
CA ALA A 48 -6.47 9.61 -6.58
C ALA A 48 -5.71 8.87 -7.70
N ALA A 49 -4.50 9.33 -8.04
CA ALA A 49 -3.65 8.66 -9.02
C ALA A 49 -3.29 7.24 -8.56
N LEU A 50 -2.90 7.04 -7.30
CA LEU A 50 -2.63 5.72 -6.72
C LEU A 50 -3.84 4.79 -6.75
N ALA A 51 -5.02 5.32 -6.41
CA ALA A 51 -6.27 4.55 -6.38
C ALA A 51 -6.68 4.05 -7.77
N LEU A 52 -6.19 4.66 -8.84
CA LEU A 52 -6.40 4.19 -10.23
C LEU A 52 -5.23 3.34 -10.73
N LEU A 53 -4.00 3.76 -10.47
CA LEU A 53 -2.78 3.11 -10.97
C LEU A 53 -2.57 1.73 -10.34
N TYR A 54 -2.76 1.59 -9.03
CA TYR A 54 -2.45 0.34 -8.35
C TYR A 54 -3.37 -0.81 -8.78
N PRO A 55 -4.72 -0.64 -8.86
CA PRO A 55 -5.58 -1.67 -9.43
C PRO A 55 -5.17 -2.07 -10.85
N TYR A 56 -4.75 -1.12 -11.69
CA TYR A 56 -4.25 -1.44 -13.02
C TYR A 56 -3.00 -2.32 -12.97
N VAL A 57 -2.04 -2.00 -12.09
CA VAL A 57 -0.85 -2.82 -11.83
C VAL A 57 -1.22 -4.23 -11.38
N VAL A 58 -2.20 -4.38 -10.50
CA VAL A 58 -2.69 -5.69 -10.03
C VAL A 58 -3.18 -6.57 -11.18
N THR A 59 -3.78 -5.98 -12.23
CA THR A 59 -4.24 -6.74 -13.41
C THR A 59 -3.14 -7.15 -14.38
N ARG A 60 -1.97 -6.49 -14.33
CA ARG A 60 -0.97 -6.51 -15.40
C ARG A 60 0.36 -7.12 -14.95
N VAL A 61 0.73 -6.91 -13.69
CA VAL A 61 2.03 -7.32 -13.12
C VAL A 61 1.83 -8.55 -12.25
N PRO A 62 2.65 -9.61 -12.34
CA PRO A 62 2.53 -10.80 -11.50
C PRO A 62 2.63 -10.50 -10.00
N GLU A 63 1.89 -11.26 -9.18
CA GLU A 63 1.87 -11.10 -7.71
C GLU A 63 3.28 -11.10 -7.08
N ARG A 64 4.20 -11.95 -7.57
CA ARG A 64 5.58 -12.01 -7.08
C ARG A 64 6.27 -10.64 -7.13
N GLU A 65 6.16 -9.94 -8.25
CA GLU A 65 6.79 -8.63 -8.45
C GLU A 65 6.13 -7.56 -7.58
N ARG A 66 4.82 -7.68 -7.34
CA ARG A 66 4.09 -6.77 -6.42
C ARG A 66 4.49 -6.99 -4.96
N LEU A 67 4.75 -8.23 -4.57
CA LEU A 67 5.30 -8.56 -3.25
C LEU A 67 6.72 -8.01 -3.07
N GLU A 68 7.56 -8.07 -4.10
CA GLU A 68 8.90 -7.45 -4.07
C GLU A 68 8.83 -5.92 -3.96
N LEU A 69 7.87 -5.28 -4.63
CA LEU A 69 7.59 -3.86 -4.44
C LEU A 69 7.14 -3.55 -2.99
N GLN A 70 6.23 -4.36 -2.45
CA GLN A 70 5.75 -4.21 -1.07
C GLN A 70 6.90 -4.32 -0.06
N ASP A 71 7.77 -5.33 -0.20
CA ASP A 71 8.93 -5.54 0.66
C ASP A 71 9.87 -4.31 0.65
N ARG A 72 10.14 -3.74 -0.53
CA ARG A 72 10.94 -2.52 -0.67
C ARG A 72 10.31 -1.31 0.03
N ILE A 73 8.99 -1.17 -0.05
CA ILE A 73 8.28 -0.07 0.63
C ILE A 73 8.30 -0.31 2.15
N THR A 74 8.04 -1.52 2.62
CA THR A 74 8.12 -1.90 4.03
C THR A 74 9.50 -1.58 4.60
N MET A 75 10.58 -2.02 3.94
CA MET A 75 11.95 -1.72 4.36
C MET A 75 12.19 -0.21 4.46
N SER A 76 11.65 0.58 3.52
CA SER A 76 11.77 2.04 3.58
C SER A 76 10.98 2.67 4.72
N VAL A 77 9.85 2.08 5.12
CA VAL A 77 9.10 2.48 6.33
C VAL A 77 9.90 2.14 7.58
N GLU A 78 10.48 0.94 7.66
CA GLU A 78 11.32 0.49 8.78
C GLU A 78 12.55 1.39 8.98
N GLU A 79 13.19 1.81 7.88
CA GLU A 79 14.32 2.74 7.88
C GLU A 79 13.91 4.20 8.16
N GLY A 80 12.61 4.49 8.27
CA GLY A 80 12.09 5.83 8.53
C GLY A 80 12.20 6.79 7.33
N HIS A 81 12.35 6.25 6.12
CA HIS A 81 12.42 7.03 4.88
C HIS A 81 11.06 7.45 4.35
N VAL A 82 9.99 6.77 4.74
CA VAL A 82 8.62 7.08 4.34
C VAL A 82 7.64 6.71 5.46
N PRO A 83 6.55 7.47 5.65
CA PRO A 83 5.52 7.11 6.63
C PRO A 83 4.86 5.76 6.33
N VAL A 84 4.36 5.08 7.39
CA VAL A 84 3.64 3.80 7.29
C VAL A 84 2.43 3.83 6.35
N SER A 85 1.87 5.03 6.11
CA SER A 85 0.79 5.22 5.15
C SER A 85 1.17 4.77 3.74
N ALA A 86 2.45 4.73 3.35
CA ALA A 86 2.87 4.20 2.05
C ALA A 86 2.44 2.74 1.78
N LEU A 87 2.06 1.98 2.81
CA LEU A 87 1.50 0.64 2.68
C LEU A 87 -0.01 0.60 2.38
N LEU A 88 -0.72 1.72 2.48
CA LEU A 88 -2.18 1.77 2.25
C LEU A 88 -2.62 1.27 0.88
N PRO A 89 -1.92 1.52 -0.25
CA PRO A 89 -2.33 0.98 -1.55
C PRO A 89 -2.47 -0.55 -1.54
N PHE A 90 -1.55 -1.26 -0.87
CA PHE A 90 -1.61 -2.72 -0.73
C PHE A 90 -2.78 -3.17 0.14
N LEU A 91 -3.12 -2.40 1.17
CA LEU A 91 -4.23 -2.75 2.07
C LEU A 91 -5.61 -2.46 1.47
N GLN A 92 -5.69 -1.50 0.53
CA GLN A 92 -6.96 -0.99 0.00
C GLN A 92 -7.27 -1.49 -1.41
N HIS A 93 -6.26 -1.81 -2.21
CA HIS A 93 -6.42 -2.02 -3.65
C HIS A 93 -5.78 -3.32 -4.16
N GLU A 94 -5.08 -4.08 -3.31
CA GLU A 94 -4.59 -5.42 -3.67
C GLU A 94 -5.69 -6.46 -3.54
N SER A 95 -5.72 -7.38 -4.49
CA SER A 95 -6.70 -8.46 -4.57
C SER A 95 -6.18 -9.78 -3.99
N SER A 96 -4.85 -9.96 -3.92
CA SER A 96 -4.26 -11.14 -3.28
C SER A 96 -4.41 -11.06 -1.76
N PRO A 97 -5.12 -12.01 -1.12
CA PRO A 97 -5.20 -12.07 0.33
C PRO A 97 -3.83 -12.25 0.99
N VAL A 98 -2.89 -12.91 0.30
CA VAL A 98 -1.53 -13.14 0.81
C VAL A 98 -0.77 -11.82 0.88
N ALA A 99 -0.78 -11.03 -0.20
CA ALA A 99 -0.12 -9.74 -0.24
C ALA A 99 -0.72 -8.76 0.79
N VAL A 100 -2.06 -8.71 0.86
CA VAL A 100 -2.76 -7.88 1.85
C VAL A 100 -2.42 -8.30 3.28
N ALA A 101 -2.37 -9.59 3.58
CA ALA A 101 -2.02 -10.08 4.92
C ALA A 101 -0.59 -9.68 5.33
N LEU A 102 0.37 -9.78 4.40
CA LEU A 102 1.75 -9.34 4.63
C LEU A 102 1.81 -7.83 4.87
N ALA A 103 1.11 -7.04 4.07
CA ALA A 103 1.05 -5.59 4.26
C ALA A 103 0.40 -5.24 5.60
N ALA A 104 -0.63 -5.98 6.02
CA ALA A 104 -1.34 -5.77 7.27
C ALA A 104 -0.45 -6.00 8.49
N VAL A 105 0.33 -7.08 8.49
CA VAL A 105 1.30 -7.38 9.56
C VAL A 105 2.34 -6.25 9.65
N SER A 106 2.95 -5.86 8.52
CA SER A 106 3.93 -4.76 8.49
C SER A 106 3.31 -3.44 8.95
N PHE A 107 2.12 -3.09 8.44
CA PHE A 107 1.43 -1.86 8.79
C PHE A 107 1.14 -1.78 10.29
N ALA A 108 0.52 -2.81 10.87
CA ALA A 108 0.17 -2.79 12.29
C ALA A 108 1.40 -2.74 13.21
N THR A 109 2.49 -3.39 12.81
CA THR A 109 3.75 -3.41 13.58
C THR A 109 4.49 -2.08 13.51
N LEU A 110 4.45 -1.41 12.35
CA LEU A 110 5.19 -0.17 12.08
C LEU A 110 4.36 1.10 12.34
N MET A 111 3.06 0.97 12.61
CA MET A 111 2.20 2.11 12.88
C MET A 111 2.63 2.79 14.19
N PRO A 112 2.86 4.11 14.18
CA PRO A 112 3.11 4.86 15.41
C PRO A 112 1.95 4.69 16.39
N LEU A 113 2.27 4.46 17.65
CA LEU A 113 1.24 4.30 18.70
C LEU A 113 0.55 5.63 18.98
N GLU A 114 -0.77 5.63 18.98
CA GLU A 114 -1.58 6.75 19.47
C GLU A 114 -1.65 6.65 21.01
N ASP A 115 -1.16 7.67 21.71
CA ASP A 115 -1.14 7.73 23.19
C ASP A 115 -0.50 6.51 23.88
N GLY A 116 0.41 5.81 23.18
CA GLY A 116 1.07 4.60 23.69
C GLY A 116 0.20 3.33 23.60
N ASP A 117 -0.93 3.36 22.88
CA ASP A 117 -1.81 2.22 22.73
C ASP A 117 -1.29 1.23 21.68
N GLU A 118 -0.82 0.07 22.15
CA GLU A 118 -0.38 -1.07 21.32
C GLU A 118 -1.46 -1.57 20.35
N MET A 119 -2.74 -1.25 20.57
CA MET A 119 -3.86 -1.63 19.69
C MET A 119 -4.09 -0.66 18.52
N THR A 120 -3.30 0.41 18.38
CA THR A 120 -3.47 1.42 17.33
C THR A 120 -3.50 0.80 15.93
N GLY A 121 -2.46 0.02 15.59
CA GLY A 121 -2.37 -0.73 14.33
C GLY A 121 -3.49 -1.75 14.15
N PRO A 122 -3.65 -2.72 15.07
CA PRO A 122 -4.69 -3.74 14.98
C PRO A 122 -6.12 -3.17 14.84
N ARG A 123 -6.50 -2.15 15.62
CA ARG A 123 -7.83 -1.52 15.50
C ARG A 123 -8.02 -0.82 14.16
N THR A 124 -6.96 -0.24 13.60
CA THR A 124 -7.01 0.37 12.27
C THR A 124 -7.32 -0.70 11.22
N LEU A 125 -6.64 -1.84 11.27
CA LEU A 125 -6.92 -2.97 10.36
C LEU A 125 -8.34 -3.53 10.53
N VAL A 126 -8.86 -3.66 11.76
CA VAL A 126 -10.25 -4.09 11.99
C VAL A 126 -11.24 -3.13 11.33
N ARG A 127 -11.03 -1.82 11.47
CA ARG A 127 -11.86 -0.82 10.81
C ARG A 127 -11.78 -0.93 9.28
N MET A 128 -10.58 -1.15 8.73
CA MET A 128 -10.41 -1.35 7.29
C MET A 128 -11.15 -2.60 6.82
N ALA A 129 -11.01 -3.73 7.53
CA ALA A 129 -11.67 -4.99 7.18
C ALA A 129 -13.21 -4.86 7.20
N ALA A 130 -13.76 -4.08 8.15
CA ALA A 130 -15.19 -3.82 8.23
C ALA A 130 -15.76 -3.00 7.06
N HIS A 131 -14.91 -2.22 6.37
CA HIS A 131 -15.27 -1.37 5.24
C HIS A 131 -14.66 -1.86 3.91
N ALA A 132 -14.01 -3.03 3.89
CA ALA A 132 -13.41 -3.57 2.68
C ALA A 132 -14.51 -4.12 1.76
N ASP A 133 -14.61 -3.56 0.55
CA ASP A 133 -15.55 -4.01 -0.48
C ASP A 133 -15.08 -5.29 -1.19
N ASP A 134 -13.76 -5.52 -1.25
CA ASP A 134 -13.17 -6.72 -1.82
C ASP A 134 -12.99 -7.81 -0.76
N ASP A 135 -13.48 -9.02 -1.07
CA ASP A 135 -13.38 -10.18 -0.16
C ASP A 135 -11.93 -10.61 0.05
N GLY A 136 -11.07 -10.49 -0.97
CA GLY A 136 -9.66 -10.84 -0.87
C GLY A 136 -8.92 -9.92 0.10
N ALA A 137 -9.14 -8.61 -0.02
CA ALA A 137 -8.65 -7.61 0.92
C ALA A 137 -9.17 -7.85 2.34
N ARG A 138 -10.47 -8.11 2.49
CA ARG A 138 -11.07 -8.42 3.80
C ARG A 138 -10.43 -9.66 4.45
N ILE A 139 -10.29 -10.75 3.70
CA ILE A 139 -9.66 -11.99 4.16
C ILE A 139 -8.20 -11.73 4.54
N GLY A 140 -7.46 -11.01 3.70
CA GLY A 140 -6.06 -10.68 3.96
C GLY A 140 -5.87 -9.86 5.23
N LEU A 141 -6.69 -8.82 5.44
CA LEU A 141 -6.65 -8.00 6.65
C LEU A 141 -6.90 -8.84 7.92
N LEU A 142 -7.92 -9.71 7.90
CA LEU A 142 -8.22 -10.61 9.02
C LEU A 142 -7.13 -11.67 9.23
N ALA A 143 -6.55 -12.20 8.15
CA ALA A 143 -5.43 -13.13 8.21
C ALA A 143 -4.16 -12.49 8.77
N GLY A 144 -3.90 -11.21 8.46
CA GLY A 144 -2.83 -10.44 9.06
C GLY A 144 -3.03 -10.25 10.57
N LEU A 145 -4.25 -9.89 10.99
CA LEU A 145 -4.62 -9.78 12.41
C LEU A 145 -4.44 -11.10 13.16
N LEU A 146 -4.85 -12.22 12.56
CA LEU A 146 -4.62 -13.56 13.10
C LEU A 146 -3.12 -13.88 13.28
N GLN A 147 -2.30 -13.51 12.30
CA GLN A 147 -0.85 -13.74 12.33
C GLN A 147 -0.12 -12.93 13.40
N LEU A 148 -0.58 -11.71 13.69
CA LEU A 148 -0.07 -10.92 14.82
C LEU A 148 -0.30 -11.61 16.18
N GLY A 149 -1.13 -12.66 16.22
CA GLY A 149 -1.44 -13.41 17.44
C GLY A 149 -2.28 -12.63 18.43
N ASP A 150 -2.85 -11.49 18.02
CA ASP A 150 -3.68 -10.67 18.90
C ASP A 150 -5.11 -11.23 18.95
N ALA A 151 -5.36 -12.10 19.90
CA ALA A 151 -6.67 -12.70 20.12
C ALA A 151 -7.77 -11.67 20.49
N ARG A 152 -7.41 -10.41 20.83
CA ARG A 152 -8.37 -9.35 21.22
C ARG A 152 -9.04 -8.69 20.02
N VAL A 153 -8.61 -8.97 18.80
CA VAL A 153 -9.14 -8.42 17.54
C VAL A 153 -9.94 -9.45 16.73
N LEU A 154 -10.10 -10.66 17.26
CA LEU A 154 -11.01 -11.66 16.68
C LEU A 154 -12.45 -11.42 17.20
N PRO A 155 -13.46 -11.44 16.31
CA PRO A 155 -14.86 -11.23 16.68
C PRO A 155 -15.43 -12.33 17.58
#